data_AF-A0A4Q5XGU1-F1
#
_entry.id   AF-A0A4Q5XGU1-F1
#
_cell.length_a   1.000
_cell.length_b   1.000
_cell.length_c   1.000
_cell.angle_alpha   90.00
_cell.angle_beta   90.00
_cell.angle_gamma   90.00
#
_symmetry.space_group_name_H-M   'P 1'
#
loop_
_entity.id
_entity.type
_entity.pdbx_description
1 polymer ?
#
loop_
_entity_poly.entity_id
_entity_poly.type
_entity_poly.pdbx_seq_one_letter_code
_entity_poly.pdbx_strand_id
1 'polypeptide(L)'
;MKHAGAVAWLLRRWAAVLAVSALGVVLYRWQSPRPQHLPLVTSIDGPPPAQATGVLVYLHGRGRGVGRAEGMVARLRKAGLPQDFAIASLEGPFASGFGHGWGDTAEEQAISRARVRSRLKELLGEGGPPPEHVVIAGFSQGAGIALDVAIEERRIGAVASFSPCLSMLRGALPHRDHLRILLAHGAQDARCPVEESRSLARVLEAAHRPAQYIEFDGGHVVPTEVVRALARFSRAP
;
A
#
# COMPACT_ATOMS: atom_id res chain seq x y z
N MET A 1 -32.52 -52.61 4.81
CA MET A 1 -31.16 -52.20 5.24
C MET A 1 -30.21 -51.82 4.09
N LYS A 2 -30.31 -52.37 2.87
CA LYS A 2 -29.40 -52.03 1.74
C LYS A 2 -29.59 -50.61 1.15
N HIS A 3 -30.81 -50.05 1.18
CA HIS A 3 -31.10 -48.73 0.60
C HIS A 3 -30.56 -47.54 1.42
N ALA A 4 -30.51 -47.65 2.76
CA ALA A 4 -29.98 -46.58 3.60
C ALA A 4 -28.47 -46.35 3.39
N GLY A 5 -27.70 -47.42 3.11
CA GLY A 5 -26.27 -47.33 2.83
C GLY A 5 -25.94 -46.67 1.48
N ALA A 6 -26.77 -46.92 0.45
CA ALA A 6 -26.59 -46.32 -0.87
C ALA A 6 -26.87 -44.81 -0.88
N VAL A 7 -27.92 -44.38 -0.17
CA VAL A 7 -28.26 -42.95 -0.02
C VAL A 7 -27.18 -42.22 0.78
N ALA A 8 -26.71 -42.81 1.89
CA ALA A 8 -25.62 -42.22 2.69
C ALA A 8 -24.30 -42.13 1.91
N TRP A 9 -23.99 -43.11 1.05
CA TRP A 9 -22.81 -43.09 0.20
C TRP A 9 -22.89 -42.01 -0.90
N LEU A 10 -24.06 -41.87 -1.54
CA LEU A 10 -24.31 -40.81 -2.52
C LEU A 10 -24.21 -39.42 -1.88
N LEU A 11 -24.81 -39.21 -0.71
CA LEU A 11 -24.74 -37.93 0.01
C LEU A 11 -23.30 -37.55 0.38
N ARG A 12 -22.48 -38.51 0.83
CA ARG A 12 -21.05 -38.27 1.11
C ARG A 12 -20.25 -37.91 -0.15
N ARG A 13 -20.58 -38.53 -1.29
CA ARG A 13 -19.96 -38.19 -2.59
C ARG A 13 -20.31 -36.78 -3.06
N TRP A 14 -21.58 -36.38 -2.93
CA TRP A 14 -22.01 -35.02 -3.25
C TRP A 14 -21.41 -33.98 -2.31
N ALA A 15 -21.32 -34.26 -1.01
CA ALA A 15 -20.64 -33.40 -0.06
C ALA A 15 -19.15 -33.23 -0.40
N ALA A 16 -18.46 -34.30 -0.80
CA ALA A 16 -17.06 -34.22 -1.23
C ALA A 16 -16.89 -33.40 -2.52
N VAL A 17 -17.77 -33.59 -3.52
CA VAL A 17 -17.74 -32.80 -4.77
C VAL A 17 -18.01 -31.32 -4.51
N LEU A 18 -18.96 -31.00 -3.63
CA LEU A 18 -19.24 -29.63 -3.21
C LEU A 18 -18.05 -29.02 -2.45
N ALA A 19 -17.40 -29.78 -1.57
CA ALA A 19 -16.22 -29.32 -0.84
C ALA A 19 -15.03 -29.06 -1.78
N VAL A 20 -14.77 -29.95 -2.74
CA VAL A 20 -13.71 -29.77 -3.75
C VAL A 20 -14.02 -28.57 -4.67
N SER A 21 -15.27 -28.42 -5.10
CA SER A 21 -15.70 -27.27 -5.91
C SER A 21 -15.58 -25.96 -5.14
N ALA A 22 -16.01 -25.93 -3.88
CA ALA A 22 -15.87 -24.76 -3.01
C ALA A 22 -14.40 -24.40 -2.78
N LEU A 23 -13.54 -25.39 -2.52
CA LEU A 23 -12.10 -25.20 -2.41
C LEU A 23 -11.50 -24.69 -3.73
N GLY A 24 -11.93 -25.22 -4.87
CA GLY A 24 -11.50 -24.77 -6.20
C GLY A 24 -11.88 -23.31 -6.46
N VAL A 25 -13.11 -22.90 -6.12
CA VAL A 25 -13.54 -21.49 -6.22
C VAL A 25 -12.75 -20.59 -5.27
N VAL A 26 -12.48 -21.05 -4.05
CA VAL A 26 -11.67 -20.29 -3.07
C VAL A 26 -10.24 -20.11 -3.59
N LEU A 27 -9.60 -21.17 -4.06
CA LEU A 27 -8.25 -21.12 -4.61
C LEU A 27 -8.19 -20.26 -5.88
N TYR A 28 -9.17 -20.39 -6.78
CA TYR A 28 -9.27 -19.56 -7.97
C TYR A 28 -9.42 -18.08 -7.62
N ARG A 29 -10.31 -17.74 -6.67
CA ARG A 29 -10.48 -16.35 -6.21
C ARG A 29 -9.26 -15.81 -5.49
N TRP A 30 -8.49 -16.67 -4.85
CA TRP A 30 -7.26 -16.29 -4.15
C TRP A 30 -6.08 -16.05 -5.10
N GLN A 31 -6.01 -16.80 -6.20
CA GLN A 31 -4.95 -16.67 -7.20
C GLN A 31 -5.27 -15.66 -8.30
N SER A 32 -6.56 -15.37 -8.52
CA SER A 32 -6.98 -14.40 -9.53
C SER A 32 -6.77 -12.96 -9.05
N PRO A 33 -6.34 -12.04 -9.92
CA PRO A 33 -6.37 -10.62 -9.61
C PRO A 33 -7.78 -10.19 -9.21
N ARG A 34 -7.87 -9.26 -8.26
CA ARG A 34 -9.13 -8.66 -7.83
C ARG A 34 -9.81 -8.03 -9.05
N PRO A 35 -11.09 -8.36 -9.35
CA PRO A 35 -11.80 -7.79 -10.48
C PRO A 35 -11.73 -6.25 -10.51
N GLN A 36 -11.57 -5.66 -11.69
CA GLN A 36 -11.35 -4.22 -11.85
C GLN A 36 -12.58 -3.38 -11.46
N HIS A 37 -13.79 -3.91 -11.64
CA HIS A 37 -15.04 -3.24 -11.28
C HIS A 37 -15.29 -3.16 -9.77
N LEU A 38 -14.50 -3.88 -8.96
CA LEU A 38 -14.58 -3.80 -7.50
C LEU A 38 -13.51 -2.83 -6.96
N PRO A 39 -13.85 -1.99 -5.96
CA PRO A 39 -12.87 -1.13 -5.31
C PRO A 39 -11.79 -1.97 -4.63
N LEU A 40 -10.59 -1.43 -4.46
CA LEU A 40 -9.52 -2.09 -3.70
C LEU A 40 -9.99 -2.40 -2.28
N VAL A 41 -9.57 -3.56 -1.75
CA VAL A 41 -9.79 -3.88 -0.33
C VAL A 41 -9.13 -2.78 0.50
N THR A 42 -9.88 -2.22 1.44
CA THR A 42 -9.46 -1.08 2.24
C THR A 42 -9.81 -1.36 3.69
N SER A 43 -8.84 -1.18 4.59
CA SER A 43 -9.08 -1.08 6.04
C SER A 43 -8.87 0.36 6.47
N ILE A 44 -9.73 0.87 7.35
CA ILE A 44 -9.69 2.26 7.83
C ILE A 44 -9.62 2.25 9.35
N ASP A 45 -8.66 3.01 9.89
CA ASP A 45 -8.54 3.31 11.31
C ASP A 45 -8.67 4.83 11.52
N GLY A 46 -9.49 5.25 12.49
CA GLY A 46 -9.86 6.65 12.71
C GLY A 46 -11.17 7.06 12.02
N PRO A 47 -11.43 8.38 11.86
CA PRO A 47 -12.67 8.87 11.25
C PRO A 47 -12.79 8.51 9.76
N PRO A 48 -13.98 8.66 9.16
CA PRO A 48 -14.13 8.58 7.71
C PRO A 48 -13.13 9.53 7.02
N PRO A 49 -12.34 9.09 6.01
CA PRO A 49 -11.29 9.91 5.41
C PRO A 49 -11.76 11.26 4.85
N ALA A 50 -12.99 11.32 4.32
CA ALA A 50 -13.61 12.56 3.86
C ALA A 50 -13.94 13.58 4.98
N GLN A 51 -13.88 13.17 6.25
CA GLN A 51 -14.19 13.99 7.42
C GLN A 51 -13.00 14.10 8.39
N ALA A 52 -11.85 13.51 8.05
CA ALA A 52 -10.66 13.50 8.90
C ALA A 52 -9.93 14.85 8.84
N THR A 53 -9.09 15.16 9.83
CA THR A 53 -8.21 16.35 9.74
C THR A 53 -7.05 16.14 8.78
N GLY A 54 -6.70 14.88 8.51
CA GLY A 54 -5.83 14.44 7.44
C GLY A 54 -5.92 12.93 7.21
N VAL A 55 -5.34 12.46 6.11
CA VAL A 55 -5.45 11.07 5.66
C VAL A 55 -4.07 10.51 5.31
N LEU A 56 -3.73 9.35 5.88
CA LEU A 56 -2.57 8.55 5.51
C LEU A 56 -3.04 7.32 4.75
N VAL A 57 -2.76 7.25 3.46
CA VAL A 57 -2.96 6.05 2.66
C VAL A 57 -1.70 5.18 2.71
N TYR A 58 -1.80 3.95 3.21
CA TYR A 58 -0.65 3.04 3.33
C TYR A 58 -0.72 1.88 2.33
N LEU A 59 0.37 1.67 1.60
CA LEU A 59 0.55 0.62 0.60
C LEU A 59 1.60 -0.41 1.08
N HIS A 60 1.17 -1.65 1.31
CA HIS A 60 2.06 -2.71 1.81
C HIS A 60 3.08 -3.19 0.75
N GLY A 61 4.14 -3.88 1.19
CA GLY A 61 5.06 -4.58 0.27
C GLY A 61 4.48 -5.86 -0.32
N ARG A 62 5.15 -6.43 -1.33
CA ARG A 62 4.75 -7.67 -2.03
C ARG A 62 4.46 -8.83 -1.05
N GLY A 63 3.45 -9.64 -1.35
CA GLY A 63 3.10 -10.85 -0.63
C GLY A 63 2.49 -10.60 0.76
N ARG A 64 1.93 -9.40 0.96
CA ARG A 64 1.22 -9.02 2.18
C ARG A 64 -0.22 -8.63 1.84
N GLY A 65 -1.02 -8.38 2.87
CA GLY A 65 -2.40 -7.94 2.72
C GLY A 65 -2.79 -7.01 3.87
N VAL A 66 -4.03 -6.53 3.86
CA VAL A 66 -4.53 -5.56 4.86
C VAL A 66 -4.43 -6.06 6.30
N GLY A 67 -4.58 -7.37 6.54
CA GLY A 67 -4.45 -7.97 7.89
C GLY A 67 -3.05 -7.85 8.51
N ARG A 68 -1.99 -7.58 7.73
CA ARG A 68 -0.67 -7.23 8.27
C ARG A 68 -0.41 -5.72 8.34
N ALA A 69 -1.30 -4.89 7.76
CA ALA A 69 -1.23 -3.43 7.89
C ALA A 69 -1.64 -2.96 9.29
N GLU A 70 -2.41 -3.77 10.04
CA GLU A 70 -2.75 -3.52 11.46
C GLU A 70 -1.50 -3.23 12.31
N GLY A 71 -0.40 -3.95 12.06
CA GLY A 71 0.87 -3.70 12.73
C GLY A 71 1.45 -2.31 12.44
N MET A 72 1.28 -1.79 11.21
CA MET A 72 1.72 -0.42 10.88
C MET A 72 0.80 0.62 11.53
N VAL A 73 -0.52 0.42 11.48
CA VAL A 73 -1.52 1.29 12.12
C VAL A 73 -1.22 1.45 13.60
N ALA A 74 -1.07 0.34 14.34
CA ALA A 74 -0.77 0.38 15.77
C ALA A 74 0.55 1.10 16.07
N ARG A 75 1.58 0.91 15.23
CA ARG A 75 2.88 1.59 15.37
C ARG A 75 2.77 3.09 15.09
N LEU A 76 1.96 3.51 14.12
CA LEU A 76 1.70 4.93 13.82
C LEU A 76 0.95 5.62 14.97
N ARG A 77 -0.08 4.96 15.52
CA ARG A 77 -0.79 5.45 16.72
C ARG A 77 0.15 5.58 17.91
N LYS A 78 0.96 4.56 18.18
CA LYS A 78 1.99 4.59 19.23
C LYS A 78 3.07 5.66 18.99
N ALA A 79 3.35 5.98 17.72
CA ALA A 79 4.26 7.06 17.34
C ALA A 79 3.63 8.47 17.44
N GLY A 80 2.36 8.57 17.83
CA GLY A 80 1.68 9.84 18.09
C GLY A 80 0.90 10.39 16.90
N LEU A 81 0.48 9.55 15.94
CA LEU A 81 -0.45 9.99 14.89
C LEU A 81 -1.86 10.21 15.50
N PRO A 82 -2.42 11.44 15.45
CA PRO A 82 -3.66 11.85 16.13
C PRO A 82 -4.89 11.05 15.72
N GLN A 83 -5.80 10.78 16.66
CA GLN A 83 -6.99 9.94 16.44
C GLN A 83 -7.98 10.51 15.40
N ASP A 84 -7.95 11.81 15.17
CA ASP A 84 -8.69 12.55 14.14
C ASP A 84 -8.04 12.48 12.74
N PHE A 85 -6.84 11.89 12.65
CA PHE A 85 -6.20 11.52 11.39
C PHE A 85 -6.66 10.12 10.96
N ALA A 86 -7.15 9.96 9.74
CA ALA A 86 -7.55 8.66 9.21
C ALA A 86 -6.35 7.92 8.61
N ILE A 87 -6.26 6.62 8.85
CA ILE A 87 -5.28 5.73 8.20
C ILE A 87 -6.03 4.74 7.33
N ALA A 88 -5.87 4.86 6.01
CA ALA A 88 -6.47 3.95 5.03
C ALA A 88 -5.40 3.00 4.48
N SER A 89 -5.46 1.72 4.85
CA SER A 89 -4.56 0.69 4.33
C SER A 89 -5.20 0.01 3.11
N LEU A 90 -4.53 0.07 1.96
CA LEU A 90 -5.01 -0.54 0.72
C LEU A 90 -4.30 -1.86 0.43
N GLU A 91 -5.05 -2.83 -0.09
CA GLU A 91 -4.50 -4.09 -0.58
C GLU A 91 -4.19 -4.02 -2.07
N GLY A 92 -3.02 -4.54 -2.45
CA GLY A 92 -2.65 -4.72 -3.84
C GLY A 92 -3.65 -5.63 -4.59
N PRO A 93 -3.97 -5.37 -5.87
CA PRO A 93 -4.99 -6.13 -6.56
C PRO A 93 -4.53 -7.47 -7.12
N PHE A 94 -3.22 -7.74 -7.17
CA PHE A 94 -2.67 -8.96 -7.77
C PHE A 94 -2.31 -9.98 -6.70
N ALA A 95 -2.59 -11.27 -6.95
CA ALA A 95 -2.13 -12.33 -6.06
C ALA A 95 -0.59 -12.38 -6.08
N SER A 96 0.02 -12.59 -4.91
CA SER A 96 1.48 -12.69 -4.80
C SER A 96 1.86 -13.58 -3.62
N GLY A 97 2.37 -14.78 -3.92
CA GLY A 97 2.65 -15.79 -2.90
C GLY A 97 1.41 -16.09 -2.05
N PHE A 98 1.52 -15.93 -0.73
CA PHE A 98 0.40 -16.13 0.20
C PHE A 98 -0.44 -14.88 0.49
N GLY A 99 -0.21 -13.78 -0.24
CA GLY A 99 -0.91 -12.51 -0.05
C GLY A 99 -1.13 -11.82 -1.38
N HIS A 100 -1.01 -10.50 -1.37
CA HIS A 100 -1.25 -9.66 -2.52
C HIS A 100 -0.05 -8.76 -2.83
N GLY A 101 -0.05 -8.19 -4.03
CA GLY A 101 0.95 -7.29 -4.53
C GLY A 101 0.36 -6.31 -5.55
N TRP A 102 1.22 -5.44 -6.04
CA TRP A 102 0.87 -4.33 -6.91
C TRP A 102 1.22 -4.57 -8.38
N GLY A 103 1.57 -5.80 -8.74
CA GLY A 103 1.97 -6.17 -10.09
C GLY A 103 3.49 -6.32 -10.24
N ASP A 104 3.87 -7.31 -11.01
CA ASP A 104 5.26 -7.65 -11.30
C ASP A 104 5.69 -7.16 -12.69
N THR A 105 4.75 -6.72 -13.51
CA THR A 105 4.99 -6.04 -14.80
C THR A 105 4.66 -4.54 -14.75
N ALA A 106 5.18 -3.78 -15.71
CA ALA A 106 4.86 -2.36 -15.85
C ALA A 106 3.36 -2.11 -16.09
N GLU A 107 2.70 -2.98 -16.85
CA GLU A 107 1.26 -2.90 -17.14
C GLU A 107 0.44 -3.12 -15.87
N GLU A 108 0.76 -4.16 -15.09
CA GLU A 108 0.08 -4.45 -13.83
C GLU A 108 0.28 -3.32 -12.81
N GLN A 109 1.48 -2.75 -12.75
CA GLN A 109 1.73 -1.60 -11.89
C GLN A 109 0.96 -0.36 -12.34
N ALA A 110 0.79 -0.13 -13.65
CA ALA A 110 -0.06 0.93 -14.17
C ALA A 110 -1.53 0.75 -13.75
N ILE A 111 -2.04 -0.49 -13.80
CA ILE A 111 -3.38 -0.83 -13.30
C ILE A 111 -3.47 -0.53 -11.80
N SER A 112 -2.47 -0.95 -11.01
CA SER A 112 -2.42 -0.66 -9.57
C SER A 112 -2.45 0.83 -9.27
N ARG A 113 -1.65 1.66 -9.96
CA ARG A 113 -1.65 3.12 -9.78
C ARG A 113 -3.01 3.73 -10.07
N ALA A 114 -3.63 3.36 -11.19
CA ALA A 114 -4.96 3.84 -11.56
C ALA A 114 -6.01 3.47 -10.50
N ARG A 115 -5.94 2.24 -9.97
CA ARG A 115 -6.86 1.78 -8.91
C ARG A 115 -6.64 2.48 -7.57
N VAL A 116 -5.39 2.75 -7.19
CA VAL A 116 -5.08 3.54 -5.98
C VAL A 116 -5.63 4.96 -6.12
N ARG A 117 -5.45 5.61 -7.27
CA ARG A 117 -5.99 6.95 -7.54
C ARG A 117 -7.52 6.98 -7.51
N SER A 118 -8.19 5.98 -8.11
CA SER A 118 -9.65 5.82 -8.03
C SER A 118 -10.09 5.67 -6.58
N ARG A 119 -9.42 4.79 -5.83
CA ARG A 119 -9.77 4.55 -4.43
C ARG A 119 -9.54 5.78 -3.57
N LEU A 120 -8.47 6.53 -3.79
CA LEU A 120 -8.24 7.82 -3.14
C LEU A 120 -9.38 8.79 -3.44
N LYS A 121 -9.89 8.85 -4.68
CA LYS A 121 -11.06 9.68 -5.04
C LYS A 121 -12.29 9.29 -4.25
N GLU A 122 -12.58 8.01 -4.16
CA GLU A 122 -13.71 7.51 -3.38
C GLU A 122 -13.58 7.82 -1.88
N LEU A 123 -12.37 7.67 -1.32
CA LEU A 123 -12.13 7.87 0.11
C LEU A 123 -12.22 9.34 0.52
N LEU A 124 -11.66 10.24 -0.29
CA LEU A 124 -11.64 11.67 0.01
C LEU A 124 -12.96 12.36 -0.35
N GLY A 125 -13.64 11.90 -1.41
CA GLY A 125 -14.77 12.63 -1.98
C GLY A 125 -14.37 14.03 -2.47
N GLU A 126 -15.36 14.90 -2.64
CA GLU A 126 -15.15 16.30 -3.04
C GLU A 126 -14.76 17.22 -1.87
N GLY A 127 -15.07 16.82 -0.63
CA GLY A 127 -14.88 17.63 0.58
C GLY A 127 -13.76 17.14 1.52
N GLY A 128 -12.92 16.21 1.05
CA GLY A 128 -11.82 15.67 1.86
C GLY A 128 -10.77 16.73 2.22
N PRO A 129 -9.77 16.36 3.05
CA PRO A 129 -8.72 17.27 3.47
C PRO A 129 -7.97 17.90 2.29
N PRO A 130 -7.42 19.11 2.48
CA PRO A 130 -6.61 19.73 1.45
C PRO A 130 -5.33 18.92 1.22
N PRO A 131 -4.68 19.04 0.04
CA PRO A 131 -3.59 18.16 -0.37
C PRO A 131 -2.46 18.02 0.66
N GLU A 132 -2.08 19.10 1.33
CA GLU A 132 -1.05 19.14 2.39
C GLU A 132 -1.29 18.14 3.53
N HIS A 133 -2.54 17.74 3.77
CA HIS A 133 -2.96 16.79 4.80
C HIS A 133 -3.25 15.39 4.25
N VAL A 134 -3.00 15.14 2.97
CA VAL A 134 -3.15 13.84 2.32
C VAL A 134 -1.76 13.26 2.04
N VAL A 135 -1.43 12.21 2.77
CA VAL A 135 -0.14 11.52 2.69
C VAL A 135 -0.34 10.14 2.09
N ILE A 136 0.49 9.75 1.13
CA ILE A 136 0.61 8.35 0.70
C ILE A 136 1.94 7.78 1.17
N ALA A 137 1.91 6.60 1.77
CA ALA A 137 3.10 5.93 2.28
C ALA A 137 3.16 4.50 1.75
N GLY A 138 4.35 3.99 1.49
CA GLY A 138 4.49 2.60 1.06
C GLY A 138 5.82 1.96 1.44
N PHE A 139 5.84 0.63 1.43
CA PHE A 139 7.03 -0.18 1.67
C PHE A 139 7.33 -1.11 0.49
N SER A 140 8.60 -1.25 0.10
CA SER A 140 9.05 -2.14 -0.98
C SER A 140 8.30 -1.87 -2.29
N GLN A 141 7.61 -2.87 -2.87
CA GLN A 141 6.78 -2.68 -4.06
C GLN A 141 5.71 -1.57 -3.88
N GLY A 142 5.10 -1.48 -2.70
CA GLY A 142 4.14 -0.40 -2.40
C GLY A 142 4.78 0.98 -2.30
N ALA A 143 6.08 1.06 -1.98
CA ALA A 143 6.82 2.32 -1.91
C ALA A 143 7.02 2.95 -3.29
N GLY A 144 7.25 2.11 -4.31
CA GLY A 144 7.31 2.52 -5.71
C GLY A 144 5.97 3.03 -6.22
N ILE A 145 4.91 2.27 -5.98
CA ILE A 145 3.53 2.67 -6.33
C ILE A 145 3.13 3.97 -5.64
N ALA A 146 3.47 4.13 -4.36
CA ALA A 146 3.17 5.35 -3.61
C ALA A 146 3.83 6.58 -4.26
N LEU A 147 5.10 6.46 -4.64
CA LEU A 147 5.83 7.52 -5.33
C LEU A 147 5.22 7.86 -6.69
N ASP A 148 4.99 6.84 -7.53
CA ASP A 148 4.43 7.05 -8.86
C ASP A 148 2.99 7.63 -8.79
N VAL A 149 2.17 7.21 -7.82
CA VAL A 149 0.83 7.77 -7.60
C VAL A 149 0.92 9.22 -7.14
N ALA A 150 1.85 9.58 -6.25
CA ALA A 150 2.04 10.97 -5.82
C ALA A 150 2.46 11.89 -6.97
N ILE A 151 3.20 11.36 -7.95
CA ILE A 151 3.55 12.04 -9.19
C ILE A 151 2.30 12.32 -10.03
N GLU A 152 1.42 11.32 -10.17
CA GLU A 152 0.22 11.38 -11.01
C GLU A 152 -0.97 12.12 -10.36
N GLU A 153 -1.01 12.25 -9.03
CA GLU A 153 -2.21 12.66 -8.28
C GLU A 153 -2.03 13.92 -7.44
N ARG A 154 -2.68 15.01 -7.87
CA ARG A 154 -2.56 16.35 -7.26
C ARG A 154 -3.15 16.48 -5.86
N ARG A 155 -4.03 15.57 -5.47
CA ARG A 155 -4.63 15.55 -4.12
C ARG A 155 -3.67 15.08 -3.03
N ILE A 156 -2.52 14.51 -3.38
CA ILE A 156 -1.51 14.02 -2.43
C ILE A 156 -0.45 15.11 -2.22
N GLY A 157 -0.37 15.72 -1.04
CA GLY A 157 0.65 16.72 -0.73
C GLY A 157 1.94 16.13 -0.18
N ALA A 158 1.93 14.87 0.26
CA ALA A 158 3.12 14.24 0.82
C ALA A 158 3.23 12.76 0.46
N VAL A 159 4.45 12.29 0.19
CA VAL A 159 4.74 10.86 -0.05
C VAL A 159 5.87 10.36 0.82
N ALA A 160 5.68 9.17 1.40
CA ALA A 160 6.71 8.44 2.12
C ALA A 160 7.03 7.11 1.43
N SER A 161 8.28 6.91 1.00
CA SER A 161 8.71 5.74 0.24
C SER A 161 9.82 5.00 0.99
N PHE A 162 9.50 3.81 1.52
CA PHE A 162 10.40 3.02 2.35
C PHE A 162 10.95 1.81 1.60
N SER A 163 12.28 1.70 1.50
CA SER A 163 12.98 0.67 0.73
C SER A 163 12.39 0.44 -0.68
N PRO A 164 12.22 1.47 -1.52
CA PRO A 164 11.71 1.28 -2.88
C PRO A 164 12.70 0.44 -3.70
N CYS A 165 12.19 -0.61 -4.34
CA CYS A 165 12.97 -1.50 -5.21
C CYS A 165 12.89 -1.08 -6.69
N LEU A 166 11.83 -0.35 -7.03
CA LEU A 166 11.54 0.17 -8.36
C LEU A 166 10.51 1.30 -8.24
N SER A 167 10.69 2.38 -8.98
CA SER A 167 9.66 3.39 -9.27
C SER A 167 9.73 3.68 -10.76
N MET A 168 8.60 3.55 -11.45
CA MET A 168 8.55 3.66 -12.91
C MET A 168 8.61 5.11 -13.36
N LEU A 169 8.21 6.06 -12.50
CA LEU A 169 8.10 7.47 -12.85
C LEU A 169 9.15 8.35 -12.16
N ARG A 170 10.22 7.77 -11.59
CA ARG A 170 11.26 8.53 -10.86
C ARG A 170 11.88 9.71 -11.63
N GLY A 171 11.90 9.63 -12.97
CA GLY A 171 12.41 10.70 -13.85
C GLY A 171 11.37 11.76 -14.24
N ALA A 172 10.10 11.55 -13.91
CA ALA A 172 8.96 12.39 -14.31
C ALA A 172 8.37 13.15 -13.11
N LEU A 173 9.22 13.59 -12.19
CA LEU A 173 8.78 14.32 -10.99
C LEU A 173 7.98 15.57 -11.40
N PRO A 174 6.77 15.76 -10.83
CA PRO A 174 5.88 16.83 -11.26
C PRO A 174 6.41 18.18 -10.76
N HIS A 175 6.08 19.26 -11.47
CA HIS A 175 6.28 20.63 -11.00
C HIS A 175 5.22 20.97 -9.93
N ARG A 176 5.47 20.48 -8.71
CA ARG A 176 4.63 20.66 -7.53
C ARG A 176 5.48 20.98 -6.33
N ASP A 177 5.69 22.27 -6.09
CA ASP A 177 6.58 22.76 -5.03
C ASP A 177 6.12 22.35 -3.62
N HIS A 178 4.83 22.04 -3.47
CA HIS A 178 4.24 21.57 -2.22
C HIS A 178 4.34 20.06 -1.99
N LEU A 179 4.81 19.27 -2.96
CA LEU A 179 4.92 17.82 -2.78
C LEU A 179 6.12 17.49 -1.88
N ARG A 180 5.84 17.15 -0.63
CA ARG A 180 6.85 16.73 0.34
C ARG A 180 7.19 15.26 0.14
N ILE A 181 8.47 14.91 0.25
CA ILE A 181 8.94 13.54 0.03
C ILE A 181 9.77 13.08 1.24
N LEU A 182 9.39 11.95 1.82
CA LEU A 182 10.14 11.23 2.85
C LEU A 182 10.66 9.92 2.25
N LEU A 183 11.98 9.72 2.29
CA LEU A 183 12.63 8.48 1.90
C LEU A 183 13.23 7.84 3.14
N ALA A 184 13.07 6.52 3.29
CA ALA A 184 13.81 5.77 4.30
C ALA A 184 14.31 4.43 3.78
N HIS A 185 15.54 4.05 4.14
CA HIS A 185 16.16 2.84 3.61
C HIS A 185 17.21 2.28 4.59
N GLY A 186 17.25 0.95 4.74
CA GLY A 186 18.30 0.27 5.48
C GLY A 186 19.59 0.16 4.67
N ALA A 187 20.74 0.50 5.27
CA ALA A 187 22.03 0.47 4.60
C ALA A 187 22.48 -0.94 4.16
N GLN A 188 21.93 -2.00 4.76
CA GLN A 188 22.22 -3.41 4.48
C GLN A 188 21.02 -4.11 3.82
N ASP A 189 20.16 -3.37 3.14
CA ASP A 189 19.01 -3.94 2.44
C ASP A 189 19.47 -4.83 1.28
N ALA A 190 19.51 -6.15 1.53
CA ALA A 190 19.92 -7.16 0.57
C ALA A 190 18.84 -7.49 -0.48
N ARG A 191 17.63 -6.95 -0.34
CA ARG A 191 16.53 -7.18 -1.30
C ARG A 191 16.45 -6.06 -2.32
N CYS A 192 16.52 -4.84 -1.83
CA CYS A 192 16.39 -3.63 -2.63
C CYS A 192 17.59 -2.76 -2.24
N PRO A 193 18.60 -2.62 -3.11
CA PRO A 193 19.82 -1.92 -2.73
C PRO A 193 19.52 -0.48 -2.29
N VAL A 194 20.17 -0.05 -1.20
CA VAL A 194 20.06 1.32 -0.65
C VAL A 194 20.32 2.41 -1.70
N GLU A 195 21.11 2.09 -2.73
CA GLU A 195 21.42 2.98 -3.84
C GLU A 195 20.19 3.46 -4.61
N GLU A 196 19.08 2.72 -4.60
CA GLU A 196 17.81 3.18 -5.19
C GLU A 196 17.31 4.46 -4.48
N SER A 197 17.38 4.50 -3.14
CA SER A 197 16.99 5.71 -2.41
C SER A 197 18.06 6.81 -2.47
N ARG A 198 19.35 6.46 -2.43
CA ARG A 198 20.42 7.46 -2.55
C ARG A 198 20.38 8.16 -3.91
N SER A 199 20.19 7.40 -4.99
CA SER A 199 20.08 7.96 -6.34
C SER A 199 18.83 8.83 -6.50
N LEU A 200 17.68 8.38 -5.99
CA LEU A 200 16.46 9.18 -5.99
C LEU A 200 16.63 10.48 -5.20
N ALA A 201 17.25 10.44 -4.02
CA ALA A 201 17.54 11.63 -3.23
C ALA A 201 18.42 12.63 -4.00
N ARG A 202 19.46 12.16 -4.71
CA ARG A 202 20.30 13.02 -5.56
C ARG A 202 19.54 13.63 -6.74
N VAL A 203 18.65 12.86 -7.40
CA VAL A 203 17.79 13.38 -8.48
C VAL A 203 16.85 14.48 -7.96
N LEU A 204 16.28 14.26 -6.78
CA LEU A 204 15.40 15.22 -6.11
C LEU A 204 16.14 16.50 -5.70
N GLU A 205 17.35 16.36 -5.15
CA GLU A 205 18.23 17.47 -4.81
C GLU A 205 18.59 18.31 -6.05
N ALA A 206 19.03 17.65 -7.13
CA ALA A 206 19.38 18.31 -8.39
C ALA A 206 18.18 19.02 -9.04
N ALA A 207 16.95 18.59 -8.71
CA ALA A 207 15.73 19.23 -9.14
C ALA A 207 15.21 20.31 -8.16
N HIS A 208 16.01 20.71 -7.16
CA HIS A 208 15.66 21.67 -6.11
C HIS A 208 14.41 21.28 -5.30
N ARG A 209 14.20 19.98 -5.11
CA ARG A 209 13.07 19.40 -4.37
C ARG A 209 13.59 18.35 -3.38
N PRO A 210 14.41 18.74 -2.39
CA PRO A 210 15.04 17.81 -1.46
C PRO A 210 14.01 16.92 -0.76
N ALA A 211 14.28 15.61 -0.73
CA ALA A 211 13.54 14.71 0.15
C ALA A 211 14.09 14.79 1.58
N GLN A 212 13.23 14.62 2.57
CA GLN A 212 13.68 14.18 3.89
C GLN A 212 14.17 12.73 3.75
N TYR A 213 15.49 12.52 3.80
CA TYR A 213 16.08 11.20 3.64
C TYR A 213 16.59 10.63 4.97
N ILE A 214 16.23 9.38 5.26
CA ILE A 214 16.64 8.63 6.45
C ILE A 214 17.30 7.33 6.01
N GLU A 215 18.61 7.25 6.16
CA GLU A 215 19.34 5.99 6.07
C GLU A 215 19.57 5.45 7.48
N PHE A 216 19.35 4.15 7.70
CA PHE A 216 19.54 3.52 9.01
C PHE A 216 20.38 2.25 8.92
N ASP A 217 21.04 1.92 10.03
CA ASP A 217 21.75 0.66 10.21
C ASP A 217 20.74 -0.50 10.31
N GLY A 218 20.66 -1.31 9.24
CA GLY A 218 19.71 -2.41 9.15
C GLY A 218 19.37 -2.81 7.71
N GLY A 219 18.52 -3.84 7.58
CA GLY A 219 18.13 -4.42 6.29
C GLY A 219 16.75 -3.96 5.78
N HIS A 220 16.05 -4.86 5.08
CA HIS A 220 14.76 -4.61 4.43
C HIS A 220 13.57 -4.56 5.41
N VAL A 221 13.51 -3.49 6.21
CA VAL A 221 12.51 -3.30 7.28
C VAL A 221 12.08 -1.84 7.39
N VAL A 222 11.03 -1.59 8.17
CA VAL A 222 10.65 -0.23 8.60
C VAL A 222 10.82 -0.17 10.11
N PRO A 223 11.90 0.40 10.65
CA PRO A 223 12.15 0.44 12.09
C PRO A 223 11.33 1.55 12.79
N THR A 224 11.38 1.61 14.12
CA THR A 224 10.48 2.47 14.92
C THR A 224 10.75 3.96 14.68
N GLU A 225 11.99 4.34 14.49
CA GLU A 225 12.43 5.69 14.17
C GLU A 225 11.86 6.18 12.83
N VAL A 226 11.78 5.31 11.82
CA VAL A 226 11.15 5.62 10.53
C VAL A 226 9.64 5.80 10.68
N VAL A 227 8.98 4.95 11.49
CA VAL A 227 7.54 5.14 11.78
C VAL A 227 7.27 6.43 12.55
N ARG A 228 8.14 6.81 13.49
CA ARG A 228 8.06 8.10 14.19
C ARG A 228 8.29 9.27 13.24
N ALA A 229 9.22 9.13 12.29
CA ALA A 229 9.42 10.13 11.25
C ALA A 229 8.17 10.27 10.38
N LEU A 230 7.55 9.17 9.94
CA LEU A 230 6.30 9.19 9.19
C LEU A 230 5.18 9.90 9.97
N ALA A 231 4.96 9.54 11.24
CA ALA A 231 3.91 10.16 12.04
C ALA A 231 4.11 11.68 12.25
N ARG A 232 5.36 12.17 12.31
CA ARG A 232 5.65 13.61 12.32
C ARG A 232 5.47 14.23 10.94
N PHE A 233 6.01 13.59 9.91
CA PHE A 233 5.96 14.01 8.52
C PHE A 233 4.52 14.19 8.02
N SER A 234 3.62 13.29 8.40
CA SER A 234 2.20 13.36 8.02
C SER A 234 1.43 14.53 8.63
N ARG A 235 1.98 15.18 9.66
CA ARG A 235 1.34 16.32 10.34
C ARG A 235 1.99 17.66 10.04
N ALA A 236 3.19 17.65 9.48
CA ALA A 236 3.81 18.89 9.04
C ALA A 236 2.99 19.44 7.86
N PRO A 237 2.74 20.75 7.78
CA PRO A 237 2.22 21.37 6.56
C PRO A 237 3.20 21.17 5.40
#